data_AF-A0A5N5DU78-F1
#
_entry.id   AF-A0A5N5DU78-F1
#
_cell.length_a   1.000
_cell.length_b   1.000
_cell.length_c   1.000
_cell.angle_alpha   90.00
_cell.angle_beta   90.00
_cell.angle_gamma   90.00
#
_symmetry.space_group_name_H-M   'P 1'
#
loop_
_entity.id
_entity.type
_entity.pdbx_description
1 polymer ?
#
loop_
_entity_poly.entity_id
_entity_poly.type
_entity_poly.pdbx_seq_one_letter_code
_entity_poly.pdbx_strand_id
1 'polypeptide(L)'
;MSALPETRSGPMEMIRVGSFSSGRGPRLVAAVTGQASYQVAQALIPVLIGTVVDRAIGKSDSTALLVWLAVLCALFVGLALSWRIAVRLNTQVFVYGEHDLRLNAARRVLDARGMQAQRSTGEVLTISTSDASHVSGFSWVVAEQGSAFAGLAAAVISLAFVSWPLALIVVLITAAQLVFIHKISGP
;
A
#
# COMPACT_ATOMS: atom_id res chain seq x y z
N MET A 1 1.07 -0.16 -47.21
CA MET A 1 0.22 -0.14 -46.01
C MET A 1 1.04 -0.75 -44.87
N SER A 2 1.72 0.09 -44.10
CA SER A 2 2.72 -0.29 -43.11
C SER A 2 2.08 -1.03 -41.95
N ALA A 3 2.59 -2.24 -41.64
CA ALA A 3 2.27 -2.95 -40.42
C ALA A 3 2.53 -2.04 -39.21
N LEU A 4 1.51 -1.82 -38.39
CA LEU A 4 1.70 -1.18 -37.09
C LEU A 4 2.60 -2.11 -36.27
N PRO A 5 3.70 -1.61 -35.68
CA PRO A 5 4.60 -2.43 -34.88
C PRO A 5 3.82 -3.01 -33.70
N GLU A 6 3.86 -4.34 -33.55
CA GLU A 6 3.38 -5.01 -32.35
C GLU A 6 4.16 -4.49 -31.14
N THR A 7 3.54 -3.60 -30.36
CA THR A 7 3.99 -3.40 -29.00
C THR A 7 3.68 -4.69 -28.26
N ARG A 8 4.68 -5.57 -28.11
CA ARG A 8 4.66 -6.66 -27.14
C ARG A 8 4.43 -6.04 -25.78
N SER A 9 3.17 -5.92 -25.36
CA SER A 9 2.83 -5.33 -24.08
C SER A 9 3.28 -6.29 -22.98
N GLY A 10 4.50 -6.08 -22.48
CA GLY A 10 5.10 -6.93 -21.46
C GLY A 10 4.31 -6.86 -20.14
N PRO A 11 4.60 -7.76 -19.18
CA PRO A 11 3.92 -7.79 -17.88
C PRO A 11 3.90 -6.43 -17.17
N MET A 12 5.01 -5.68 -17.29
CA MET A 12 5.15 -4.33 -16.73
C MET A 12 4.23 -3.29 -17.38
N GLU A 13 3.92 -3.44 -18.67
CA GLU A 13 3.02 -2.53 -19.36
C GLU A 13 1.57 -2.79 -18.95
N MET A 14 1.19 -4.04 -18.69
CA MET A 14 -0.11 -4.39 -18.13
C MET A 14 -0.28 -3.86 -16.69
N ILE A 15 0.74 -3.98 -15.85
CA ILE A 15 0.75 -3.38 -14.50
C ILE A 15 0.66 -1.85 -14.60
N ARG A 16 1.40 -1.23 -15.52
CA ARG A 16 1.32 0.21 -15.77
C ARG A 16 -0.09 0.62 -16.21
N VAL A 17 -0.73 -0.14 -17.09
CA VAL A 17 -2.10 0.12 -17.54
C VAL A 17 -3.09 -0.08 -16.40
N GLY A 18 -2.98 -1.15 -15.61
CA GLY A 18 -3.86 -1.46 -14.49
C GLY A 18 -3.73 -0.49 -13.31
N SER A 19 -2.52 -0.04 -12.98
CA SER A 19 -2.27 0.76 -11.76
C SER A 19 -1.90 2.22 -12.01
N PHE A 20 -1.28 2.56 -13.15
CA PHE A 20 -0.67 3.89 -13.37
C PHE A 20 -1.24 4.68 -14.57
N SER A 21 -2.04 4.07 -15.45
CA SER A 21 -2.59 4.77 -16.63
C SER A 21 -3.87 5.57 -16.32
N SER A 22 -4.38 6.31 -17.31
CA SER A 22 -5.64 7.08 -17.21
C SER A 22 -5.70 8.07 -16.02
N GLY A 23 -4.57 8.65 -15.60
CA GLY A 23 -4.51 9.60 -14.48
C GLY A 23 -4.61 8.97 -13.08
N ARG A 24 -4.48 7.63 -12.96
CA ARG A 24 -4.49 6.92 -11.66
C ARG A 24 -3.19 7.06 -10.86
N GLY A 25 -2.06 7.34 -11.52
CA GLY A 25 -0.77 7.53 -10.85
C GLY A 25 -0.81 8.49 -9.65
N PRO A 26 -1.30 9.74 -9.80
CA PRO A 26 -1.44 10.67 -8.68
C PRO A 26 -2.34 10.16 -7.54
N ARG A 27 -3.42 9.43 -7.87
CA ARG A 27 -4.31 8.84 -6.85
C ARG A 27 -3.62 7.71 -6.09
N LEU A 28 -2.84 6.88 -6.79
CA LEU A 28 -2.03 5.83 -6.17
C LEU A 28 -0.95 6.43 -5.27
N VAL A 29 -0.25 7.47 -5.72
CA VAL A 29 0.72 8.20 -4.88
C VAL A 29 0.04 8.79 -3.65
N ALA A 30 -1.12 9.44 -3.80
CA ALA A 30 -1.87 9.97 -2.67
C ALA A 30 -2.36 8.86 -1.71
N ALA A 31 -2.75 7.70 -2.24
CA ALA A 31 -3.11 6.54 -1.44
C ALA A 31 -1.91 6.01 -0.64
N VAL A 32 -0.76 5.84 -1.28
CA VAL A 32 0.51 5.41 -0.66
C VAL A 32 0.91 6.40 0.43
N THR A 33 0.86 7.71 0.15
CA THR A 33 1.19 8.75 1.13
C THR A 33 0.22 8.74 2.31
N GLY A 34 -1.08 8.60 2.07
CA GLY A 34 -2.06 8.47 3.15
C GLY A 34 -1.82 7.23 4.01
N GLN A 35 -1.52 6.09 3.38
CA GLN A 35 -1.22 4.84 4.07
C GLN A 35 0.09 4.95 4.86
N ALA A 36 1.13 5.58 4.30
CA ALA A 36 2.38 5.86 4.98
C ALA A 36 2.18 6.74 6.21
N SER A 37 1.41 7.83 6.08
CA SER A 37 1.05 8.70 7.22
C SER A 37 0.32 7.94 8.31
N TYR A 38 -0.59 7.02 7.93
CA TYR A 38 -1.27 6.13 8.88
C TYR A 38 -0.28 5.21 9.62
N GLN A 39 0.67 4.60 8.92
CA GLN A 39 1.70 3.73 9.53
C GLN A 39 2.65 4.52 10.44
N VAL A 40 3.06 5.72 10.03
CA VAL A 40 3.89 6.62 10.86
C VAL A 40 3.13 7.02 12.13
N ALA A 41 1.85 7.40 12.00
CA ALA A 41 1.04 7.77 13.15
C ALA A 41 0.91 6.60 14.15
N GLN A 42 0.72 5.37 13.67
CA GLN A 42 0.73 4.18 14.53
C GLN A 42 2.05 3.99 15.27
N ALA A 43 3.18 4.15 14.58
CA ALA A 43 4.51 4.03 15.19
C ALA A 43 4.77 5.10 16.27
N LEU A 44 4.11 6.26 16.17
CA LEU A 44 4.22 7.34 17.15
C LEU A 44 3.33 7.16 18.39
N ILE A 45 2.31 6.28 18.35
CA ILE A 45 1.40 6.07 19.49
C ILE A 45 2.18 5.71 20.77
N PRO A 46 3.09 4.70 20.77
CA PRO A 46 3.83 4.34 21.98
C PRO A 46 4.74 5.45 22.49
N VAL A 47 5.34 6.23 21.57
CA VAL A 47 6.18 7.38 21.92
C VAL A 47 5.36 8.44 22.65
N LEU A 48 4.19 8.78 22.10
CA LEU A 48 3.28 9.74 22.72
C LEU A 48 2.77 9.25 24.08
N ILE A 49 2.41 7.97 24.20
CA ILE A 49 2.04 7.38 25.48
C ILE A 49 3.17 7.54 26.49
N GLY A 50 4.41 7.21 26.13
CA GLY A 50 5.59 7.43 26.98
C GLY A 50 5.73 8.89 27.41
N THR A 51 5.58 9.85 26.48
CA THR A 51 5.66 11.27 26.82
C THR A 51 4.54 11.74 27.75
N VAL A 52 3.32 11.19 27.64
CA VAL A 52 2.21 11.48 28.56
C VAL A 52 2.56 10.99 29.96
N VAL A 53 3.11 9.78 30.06
CA VAL A 53 3.55 9.21 31.35
C VAL A 53 4.63 10.10 31.98
N ASP A 54 5.68 10.44 31.23
CA ASP A 54 6.83 11.18 31.77
C ASP A 54 6.50 12.64 32.12
N ARG A 55 5.67 13.30 31.32
CA ARG A 55 5.41 14.74 31.46
C ARG A 55 4.19 15.08 32.28
N ALA A 56 3.17 14.24 32.28
CA ALA A 56 1.93 14.51 33.01
C ALA A 56 1.81 13.64 34.26
N ILE A 57 1.86 12.30 34.09
CA ILE A 57 1.59 11.37 35.20
C ILE A 57 2.73 11.38 36.22
N GLY A 58 3.98 11.26 35.78
CA GLY A 58 5.15 11.24 36.66
C GLY A 58 5.35 12.55 37.44
N LYS A 59 4.78 13.66 36.95
CA LYS A 59 4.83 14.98 37.58
C LYS A 59 3.54 15.37 38.31
N SER A 60 2.51 14.52 38.26
CA SER A 60 1.16 14.81 38.77
C SER A 60 0.58 16.14 38.26
N ASP A 61 0.84 16.49 37.00
CA ASP A 61 0.40 17.74 36.37
C ASP A 61 -0.85 17.52 35.51
N SER A 62 -2.00 17.93 36.04
CA SER A 62 -3.30 17.82 35.38
C SER A 62 -3.43 18.69 34.13
N THR A 63 -2.77 19.84 34.08
CA THR A 63 -2.82 20.73 32.90
C THR A 63 -2.01 20.12 31.77
N ALA A 64 -0.80 19.61 32.06
CA ALA A 64 -0.01 18.86 31.09
C ALA A 64 -0.75 17.61 30.60
N LEU A 65 -1.47 16.93 31.48
CA LEU A 65 -2.28 15.76 31.10
C LEU A 65 -3.34 16.11 30.05
N LEU A 66 -4.11 17.18 30.27
CA LEU A 66 -5.14 17.61 29.33
C LEU A 66 -4.55 18.00 27.97
N VAL A 67 -3.41 18.69 27.96
CA VAL A 67 -2.71 19.07 26.72
C VAL A 67 -2.27 17.83 25.95
N TRP A 68 -1.61 16.87 26.61
CA TRP A 68 -1.14 15.66 25.93
C TRP A 68 -2.28 14.73 25.49
N LEU A 69 -3.40 14.68 26.23
CA LEU A 69 -4.61 14.00 25.78
C LEU A 69 -5.19 14.66 24.52
N ALA A 70 -5.20 16.00 24.44
CA ALA A 70 -5.63 16.70 23.24
C ALA A 70 -4.71 16.39 22.04
N VAL A 71 -3.39 16.35 22.26
CA VAL A 71 -2.41 15.94 21.22
C VAL A 71 -2.64 14.49 20.77
N LEU A 72 -2.89 13.57 21.70
CA LEU A 72 -3.18 12.17 21.39
C LEU A 72 -4.47 12.04 20.58
N CYS A 73 -5.54 12.75 20.97
CA CYS A 73 -6.78 12.82 20.20
C CYS A 73 -6.54 13.37 18.78
N ALA A 74 -5.75 14.43 18.63
CA ALA A 74 -5.41 14.98 17.33
C ALA A 74 -4.63 13.98 16.46
N LEU A 75 -3.70 13.22 17.06
CA LEU A 75 -3.01 12.12 16.36
C LEU A 75 -4.01 11.07 15.87
N PHE A 76 -4.92 10.60 16.73
CA PHE A 76 -5.92 9.60 16.35
C PHE A 76 -6.86 10.09 15.24
N VAL A 77 -7.25 11.36 15.27
CA VAL A 77 -8.04 11.97 14.18
C VAL A 77 -7.24 11.96 12.88
N GLY A 78 -5.98 12.42 12.91
CA GLY A 78 -5.10 12.40 11.74
C GLY A 78 -4.87 10.99 11.19
N LEU A 79 -4.65 10.02 12.08
CA LEU A 79 -4.51 8.59 11.76
C LEU A 79 -5.76 8.04 11.09
N ALA A 80 -6.95 8.29 11.67
CA ALA A 80 -8.23 7.82 11.13
C ALA A 80 -8.56 8.45 9.77
N LEU A 81 -8.28 9.75 9.59
CA LEU A 81 -8.47 10.44 8.31
C LEU A 81 -7.51 9.93 7.25
N SER A 82 -6.23 9.74 7.60
CA SER A 82 -5.20 9.20 6.70
C SER A 82 -5.59 7.80 6.20
N TRP A 83 -5.99 6.92 7.12
CA TRP A 83 -6.48 5.58 6.78
C TRP A 83 -7.71 5.63 5.87
N ARG A 84 -8.71 6.43 6.22
CA ARG A 84 -9.95 6.57 5.43
C ARG A 84 -9.66 7.06 4.00
N ILE A 85 -8.80 8.06 3.86
CA ILE A 85 -8.45 8.62 2.54
C ILE A 85 -7.64 7.61 1.74
N ALA A 86 -6.65 6.96 2.36
CA ALA A 86 -5.80 5.96 1.70
C ALA A 86 -6.62 4.80 1.14
N VAL A 87 -7.46 4.18 1.98
CA VAL A 87 -8.34 3.08 1.58
C VAL A 87 -9.28 3.50 0.46
N ARG A 88 -9.91 4.69 0.56
CA ARG A 88 -10.81 5.19 -0.49
C ARG A 88 -10.10 5.36 -1.84
N LEU A 89 -8.94 6.00 -1.85
CA LEU A 89 -8.18 6.24 -3.08
C LEU A 89 -7.66 4.95 -3.68
N ASN A 90 -7.16 4.03 -2.86
CA ASN A 90 -6.63 2.76 -3.34
C ASN A 90 -7.74 1.86 -3.91
N THR A 91 -8.90 1.81 -3.25
CA THR A 91 -10.08 1.11 -3.78
C THR A 91 -10.53 1.69 -5.13
N GLN A 92 -10.49 3.02 -5.31
CA GLN A 92 -10.81 3.61 -6.61
C GLN A 92 -9.81 3.19 -7.69
N VAL A 93 -8.50 3.23 -7.41
CA VAL A 93 -7.46 2.78 -8.35
C VAL A 93 -7.72 1.32 -8.75
N PHE A 94 -7.99 0.47 -7.77
CA PHE A 94 -8.29 -0.94 -7.99
C PHE A 94 -9.56 -1.17 -8.84
N VAL A 95 -10.70 -0.61 -8.43
CA VAL A 95 -11.99 -0.89 -9.10
C VAL A 95 -11.98 -0.35 -10.54
N TYR A 96 -11.50 0.87 -10.76
CA TYR A 96 -11.45 1.42 -12.11
C TYR A 96 -10.41 0.70 -12.98
N GLY A 97 -9.29 0.29 -12.40
CA GLY A 97 -8.28 -0.45 -13.15
C GLY A 97 -8.73 -1.84 -13.56
N GLU A 98 -9.45 -2.53 -12.68
CA GLU A 98 -10.04 -3.81 -13.01
C GLU A 98 -11.09 -3.64 -14.10
N HIS A 99 -11.97 -2.65 -13.97
CA HIS A 99 -13.00 -2.37 -14.97
C HIS A 99 -12.42 -2.10 -16.36
N ASP A 100 -11.41 -1.24 -16.48
CA ASP A 100 -10.74 -0.95 -17.76
C ASP A 100 -10.11 -2.20 -18.38
N LEU A 101 -9.46 -3.03 -17.56
CA LEU A 101 -8.85 -4.30 -18.03
C LEU A 101 -9.92 -5.26 -18.54
N ARG A 102 -11.06 -5.39 -17.85
CA ARG A 102 -12.18 -6.22 -18.29
C ARG A 102 -12.79 -5.71 -19.60
N LEU A 103 -12.97 -4.40 -19.75
CA LEU A 103 -13.46 -3.79 -20.99
C LEU A 103 -12.50 -4.00 -22.16
N ASN A 104 -11.19 -3.87 -21.92
CA ASN A 104 -10.18 -4.12 -22.94
C ASN A 104 -10.16 -5.59 -23.37
N ALA A 105 -10.28 -6.52 -22.42
CA ALA A 105 -10.41 -7.94 -22.72
C ALA A 105 -11.68 -8.23 -23.55
N ALA A 106 -12.83 -7.69 -23.16
CA ALA A 106 -14.09 -7.87 -23.89
C ALA A 106 -14.01 -7.32 -25.32
N ARG A 107 -13.46 -6.11 -25.50
CA ARG A 107 -13.24 -5.51 -26.83
C ARG A 107 -12.34 -6.38 -27.71
N ARG A 108 -11.28 -6.96 -27.13
CA ARG A 108 -10.34 -7.83 -27.85
C ARG A 108 -10.97 -9.16 -28.25
N VAL A 109 -11.89 -9.69 -27.45
CA VAL A 109 -12.63 -10.92 -27.78
C VAL A 109 -13.68 -10.68 -28.87
N LEU A 110 -14.32 -9.52 -28.87
CA LEU A 110 -15.36 -9.16 -29.85
C LEU A 110 -14.79 -8.66 -31.19
N ASP A 111 -13.54 -8.22 -31.23
CA ASP A 111 -12.86 -7.81 -32.46
C ASP A 111 -12.48 -9.04 -33.30
N ALA A 112 -12.93 -9.09 -34.55
CA ALA A 112 -12.64 -10.16 -35.50
C ALA A 112 -11.13 -10.36 -35.76
N ARG A 113 -10.30 -9.35 -35.52
CA ARG A 113 -8.82 -9.43 -35.57
C ARG A 113 -8.17 -9.31 -34.20
N GLY A 114 -8.97 -9.38 -33.14
CA GLY A 114 -8.54 -9.21 -31.77
C GLY A 114 -7.82 -10.42 -31.19
N MET A 115 -8.07 -11.62 -31.70
CA MET A 115 -7.39 -12.82 -31.20
C MET A 115 -6.49 -13.42 -32.27
N GLN A 116 -5.19 -13.47 -32.00
CA GLN A 116 -4.21 -14.10 -32.89
C GLN A 116 -4.28 -15.63 -32.87
N ALA A 117 -4.70 -16.20 -31.73
CA ALA A 117 -4.88 -17.63 -31.55
C ALA A 117 -6.25 -17.90 -30.94
N GLN A 118 -6.86 -19.01 -31.34
CA GLN A 118 -8.13 -19.46 -30.77
C GLN A 118 -7.86 -19.98 -29.35
N ARG A 119 -8.32 -19.24 -28.34
CA ARG A 119 -8.27 -19.66 -26.93
C ARG A 119 -9.53 -20.38 -26.53
N SER A 120 -9.43 -21.24 -25.52
CA SER A 120 -10.62 -21.87 -24.94
C SER A 120 -11.50 -20.81 -24.25
N THR A 121 -12.81 -21.04 -24.22
CA THR A 121 -13.75 -20.14 -23.52
C THR A 121 -13.38 -19.97 -22.04
N GLY A 122 -12.89 -21.02 -21.39
CA GLY A 122 -12.44 -20.98 -20.00
C GLY A 122 -11.21 -20.08 -19.80
N GLU A 123 -10.21 -20.17 -20.69
CA GLU A 123 -9.03 -19.31 -20.65
C GLU A 123 -9.39 -17.83 -20.85
N VAL A 124 -10.30 -17.53 -21.79
CA VAL A 124 -10.81 -16.16 -22.00
C VAL A 124 -11.56 -15.64 -20.77
N LEU A 125 -12.35 -16.50 -20.12
CA LEU A 125 -13.05 -16.15 -18.88
C LEU A 125 -12.07 -15.85 -17.75
N THR A 126 -11.04 -16.68 -17.56
CA THR A 126 -10.01 -16.45 -16.53
C THR A 126 -9.25 -15.14 -16.76
N ILE A 127 -8.82 -14.88 -18.00
CA ILE A 127 -8.12 -13.63 -18.35
C ILE A 127 -9.00 -12.41 -18.09
N SER A 128 -10.28 -12.48 -18.46
CA SER A 128 -11.24 -11.38 -18.30
C SER A 128 -11.75 -11.20 -16.87
N THR A 129 -11.38 -12.09 -15.94
CA THR A 129 -11.84 -12.02 -14.54
C THR A 129 -10.65 -12.04 -13.57
N SER A 130 -10.08 -13.21 -13.31
CA SER A 130 -9.00 -13.43 -12.34
C SER A 130 -7.75 -12.62 -12.67
N ASP A 131 -7.28 -12.67 -13.92
CA ASP A 131 -6.04 -11.97 -14.26
C ASP A 131 -6.24 -10.45 -14.22
N ALA A 132 -7.39 -9.96 -14.69
CA ALA A 132 -7.75 -8.55 -14.58
C ALA A 132 -7.81 -8.06 -13.12
N SER A 133 -8.36 -8.88 -12.21
CA SER A 133 -8.43 -8.56 -10.78
C SER A 133 -7.04 -8.58 -10.13
N HIS A 134 -6.21 -9.57 -10.42
CA HIS A 134 -4.84 -9.66 -9.90
C HIS A 134 -3.96 -8.51 -10.38
N VAL A 135 -4.02 -8.16 -11.68
CA VAL A 135 -3.24 -7.05 -12.25
C VAL A 135 -3.65 -5.72 -11.63
N SER A 136 -4.95 -5.47 -11.46
CA SER A 136 -5.41 -4.26 -10.79
C SER A 136 -5.07 -4.26 -9.29
N GLY A 137 -5.19 -5.42 -8.65
CA GLY A 137 -4.88 -5.66 -7.24
C GLY A 137 -3.43 -5.34 -6.87
N PHE A 138 -2.52 -5.31 -7.83
CA PHE A 138 -1.14 -4.86 -7.62
C PHE A 138 -1.03 -3.46 -7.01
N SER A 139 -2.02 -2.56 -7.22
CA SER A 139 -2.03 -1.24 -6.58
C SER A 139 -2.04 -1.32 -5.05
N TRP A 140 -2.73 -2.31 -4.49
CA TRP A 140 -2.74 -2.58 -3.04
C TRP A 140 -1.37 -3.01 -2.55
N VAL A 141 -0.70 -3.91 -3.27
CA VAL A 141 0.65 -4.33 -2.92
C VAL A 141 1.60 -3.13 -2.91
N VAL A 142 1.52 -2.26 -3.91
CA VAL A 142 2.36 -1.05 -3.97
C VAL A 142 2.12 -0.12 -2.77
N ALA A 143 0.85 0.12 -2.43
CA ALA A 143 0.49 0.96 -1.27
C ALA A 143 0.92 0.34 0.07
N GLU A 144 0.66 -0.96 0.24
CA GLU A 144 1.03 -1.74 1.43
C GLU A 144 2.56 -1.68 1.64
N GLN A 145 3.33 -2.09 0.63
CA GLN A 145 4.79 -2.15 0.72
C GLN A 145 5.39 -0.77 0.93
N GLY A 146 4.94 0.25 0.17
CA GLY A 146 5.42 1.63 0.34
C GLY A 146 5.17 2.17 1.75
N SER A 147 3.99 1.89 2.30
CA SER A 147 3.64 2.31 3.66
C SER A 147 4.35 1.51 4.76
N ALA A 148 4.60 0.22 4.54
CA ALA A 148 5.30 -0.65 5.47
C ALA A 148 6.73 -0.16 5.71
N PHE A 149 7.43 0.27 4.65
CA PHE A 149 8.75 0.90 4.80
C PHE A 149 8.70 2.19 5.62
N ALA A 150 7.68 3.04 5.40
CA ALA A 150 7.53 4.28 6.16
C ALA A 150 7.26 4.02 7.66
N GLY A 151 6.39 3.05 7.97
CA GLY A 151 6.12 2.62 9.34
C GLY A 151 7.35 2.03 10.03
N LEU A 152 8.07 1.14 9.33
CA LEU A 152 9.31 0.56 9.84
C LEU A 152 10.37 1.63 10.10
N ALA A 153 10.57 2.56 9.15
CA ALA A 153 11.51 3.67 9.34
C ALA A 153 11.12 4.54 10.54
N ALA A 154 9.84 4.91 10.68
CA ALA A 154 9.37 5.69 11.81
C ALA A 154 9.58 4.97 13.15
N ALA A 155 9.32 3.66 13.21
CA ALA A 155 9.55 2.86 14.41
C ALA A 155 11.04 2.79 14.76
N VAL A 156 11.90 2.47 13.80
CA VAL A 156 13.36 2.38 14.01
C VAL A 156 13.95 3.71 14.44
N ILE A 157 13.57 4.81 13.77
CA ILE A 157 14.01 6.16 14.12
C ILE A 157 13.56 6.52 15.55
N SER A 158 12.30 6.27 15.87
CA SER A 158 11.76 6.53 17.21
C SER A 158 12.49 5.73 18.29
N LEU A 159 12.76 4.44 18.04
CA LEU A 159 13.53 3.60 18.97
C LEU A 159 14.97 4.07 19.09
N ALA A 160 15.61 4.50 18.00
CA ALA A 160 17.00 4.97 18.02
C ALA A 160 17.16 6.22 18.89
N PHE A 161 16.16 7.12 18.92
CA PHE A 161 16.13 8.27 19.82
C PHE A 161 15.98 7.88 21.29
N VAL A 162 15.33 6.75 21.58
CA VAL A 162 15.17 6.24 22.95
C VAL A 162 16.41 5.45 23.39
N SER A 163 16.85 4.51 22.57
CA SER A 163 17.93 3.57 22.88
C SER A 163 18.44 2.89 21.60
N TRP A 164 19.67 3.23 21.18
CA TRP A 164 20.30 2.65 19.99
C TRP A 164 20.41 1.10 20.03
N PRO A 165 20.74 0.44 21.17
CA PRO A 165 20.80 -1.01 21.23
C PRO A 165 19.43 -1.66 21.03
N LEU A 166 18.37 -1.04 21.56
CA LEU A 166 17.00 -1.54 21.39
C LEU A 166 16.57 -1.46 19.92
N ALA A 167 16.90 -0.35 19.25
CA ALA A 167 16.65 -0.20 17.81
C ALA A 167 17.37 -1.30 17.00
N LEU A 168 18.63 -1.57 17.30
CA LEU A 168 19.39 -2.63 16.63
C LEU A 168 18.76 -4.01 16.83
N ILE A 169 18.41 -4.36 18.08
CA ILE A 169 17.80 -5.65 18.40
C ILE A 169 16.50 -5.84 17.61
N VAL A 170 15.63 -4.83 17.58
CA VAL A 170 14.37 -4.90 16.84
C VAL A 170 14.61 -5.09 15.35
N VAL A 171 15.53 -4.34 14.74
CA VAL A 171 15.88 -4.49 13.32
C VAL A 171 16.38 -5.92 13.02
N LEU A 172 17.27 -6.46 13.85
CA LEU A 172 17.81 -7.80 13.67
C LEU A 172 16.72 -8.87 13.79
N ILE A 173 15.83 -8.76 14.78
CA ILE A 173 14.71 -9.69 14.96
C ILE A 173 13.75 -9.61 13.77
N THR A 174 13.37 -8.41 13.33
CA THR A 174 12.48 -8.23 12.18
C THR A 174 13.12 -8.79 10.91
N ALA A 175 14.42 -8.56 10.67
CA ALA A 175 15.13 -9.12 9.53
C ALA A 175 15.18 -10.66 9.59
N ALA A 176 15.47 -11.23 10.76
CA ALA A 176 15.46 -12.68 10.97
C ALA A 176 14.07 -13.28 10.72
N GLN A 177 13.00 -12.61 11.18
CA GLN A 177 11.62 -13.00 10.92
C GLN A 177 11.30 -13.00 9.42
N LEU A 178 11.72 -11.96 8.67
CA LEU A 178 11.53 -11.88 7.23
C LEU A 178 12.25 -13.01 6.49
N VAL A 179 13.50 -13.30 6.86
CA VAL A 179 14.26 -14.42 6.29
C VAL A 179 13.60 -15.76 6.61
N PHE A 180 13.13 -15.93 7.85
CA PHE A 180 12.42 -17.13 8.27
C PHE A 180 11.14 -17.35 7.45
N ILE A 181 10.30 -16.31 7.32
CA ILE A 181 9.08 -16.35 6.49
C ILE A 181 9.43 -16.69 5.04
N HIS A 182 10.45 -16.04 4.47
CA HIS A 182 10.87 -16.32 3.10
C HIS A 182 11.31 -17.78 2.90
N LYS A 183 11.99 -18.37 3.90
CA LYS A 183 12.43 -19.77 3.85
C LYS A 183 11.28 -20.77 3.94
N ILE A 184 10.25 -20.49 4.75
CA ILE A 184 9.08 -21.39 4.87
C ILE A 184 8.08 -21.22 3.73
N SER A 185 8.06 -20.06 3.07
CA SER A 185 7.16 -19.76 1.94
C SER A 185 7.75 -20.12 0.57
N GLY A 186 9.03 -20.48 0.50
CA GLY A 186 9.63 -21.04 -0.70
C GLY A 186 9.11 -22.47 -0.97
N PRO A 187 9.02 -22.89 -2.25
CA PRO A 187 8.70 -24.27 -2.61
C PRO A 187 9.76 -25.27 -2.15
#